data_AF-A0A971PD78-F1
#
_entry.id   AF-A0A971PD78-F1
#
_cell.length_a   1.000
_cell.length_b   1.000
_cell.length_c   1.000
_cell.angle_alpha   90.00
_cell.angle_beta   90.00
_cell.angle_gamma   90.00
#
_symmetry.space_group_name_H-M   'P 1'
#
loop_
_entity.id
_entity.type
_entity.pdbx_description
1 polymer ?
#
loop_
_entity_poly.entity_id
_entity_poly.type
_entity_poly.pdbx_seq_one_letter_code
_entity_poly.pdbx_strand_id
1 'polypeptide(L)'
;MFLIEGGEQKILVDTGICDPESAIKYHGKVLDRKPDEDPVVGLRKAGAAPEDISIVINTHLHYDHCSNNYLFTKAKIFVQRKELAYAICPDPSLNVVYESPFAGFTPPWFKNINNMVAVEGELEVIPGVRLIPLPGHSPGLQGVLVDTEKGKYLLASDMVYLYESWRGNEMFSHIPPGQVLDLDECMASFAYAEKIADVVLPSHDPEVLKKEIYP
;
A
#
# COMPACT_ATOMS: atom_id res chain seq x y z
N MET A 1 -3.45 1.92 5.96
CA MET A 1 -4.20 2.74 5.00
C MET A 1 -3.97 4.20 5.33
N PHE A 2 -3.93 5.08 4.33
CA PHE A 2 -3.90 6.53 4.53
C PHE A 2 -5.01 7.19 3.72
N LEU A 3 -5.71 8.15 4.32
CA LEU A 3 -6.62 9.05 3.62
C LEU A 3 -5.86 10.35 3.30
N ILE A 4 -5.77 10.71 2.03
CA ILE A 4 -5.19 11.97 1.58
C ILE A 4 -6.35 12.95 1.30
N GLU A 5 -6.27 14.12 1.92
CA GLU A 5 -7.23 15.22 1.81
C GLU A 5 -6.53 16.54 1.45
N GLY A 6 -7.31 17.59 1.16
CA GLY A 6 -6.80 18.92 0.81
C GLY A 6 -7.02 19.32 -0.65
N GLY A 7 -7.35 18.37 -1.52
CA GLY A 7 -7.83 18.60 -2.89
C GLY A 7 -9.34 18.44 -3.03
N GLU A 8 -9.86 18.53 -4.26
CA GLU A 8 -11.28 18.25 -4.55
C GLU A 8 -11.62 16.75 -4.40
N GLN A 9 -10.63 15.88 -4.62
CA GLN A 9 -10.77 14.43 -4.55
C GLN A 9 -10.27 13.89 -3.20
N LYS A 10 -11.05 13.01 -2.58
CA LYS A 10 -10.57 12.14 -1.49
C LYS A 10 -9.90 10.90 -2.08
N ILE A 11 -8.67 10.64 -1.65
CA ILE A 11 -7.84 9.53 -2.12
C ILE A 11 -7.53 8.60 -0.94
N LEU A 12 -7.71 7.31 -1.14
CA LEU A 12 -7.31 6.29 -0.18
C LEU A 12 -6.10 5.53 -0.70
N VAL A 13 -5.06 5.40 0.13
CA VAL A 13 -3.89 4.56 -0.15
C VAL A 13 -4.00 3.26 0.62
N ASP A 14 -4.09 2.17 -0.15
CA ASP A 14 -4.43 0.81 0.26
C ASP A 14 -5.78 0.68 0.99
N THR A 15 -6.28 -0.56 1.08
CA THR A 15 -7.57 -0.87 1.67
C THR A 15 -7.48 -1.83 2.85
N GLY A 16 -6.26 -2.20 3.26
CA GLY A 16 -6.02 -3.01 4.44
C GLY A 16 -6.41 -4.48 4.25
N ILE A 17 -6.26 -5.22 5.33
CA ILE A 17 -6.53 -6.66 5.46
C ILE A 17 -8.03 -6.97 5.62
N CYS A 18 -8.43 -8.18 5.20
CA CYS A 18 -9.77 -8.74 5.37
C CYS A 18 -10.21 -8.83 6.85
N ASP A 19 -11.42 -9.31 7.10
CA ASP A 19 -11.92 -9.48 8.47
C ASP A 19 -11.06 -10.50 9.27
N PRO A 20 -11.01 -10.39 10.62
CA PRO A 20 -10.16 -11.25 11.44
C PRO A 20 -10.41 -12.75 11.30
N GLU A 21 -11.67 -13.16 11.07
CA GLU A 21 -12.00 -14.58 10.90
C GLU A 21 -11.38 -15.12 9.61
N SER A 22 -11.57 -14.40 8.49
CA SER A 22 -10.94 -14.71 7.22
C SER A 22 -9.41 -14.69 7.30
N ALA A 23 -8.83 -13.66 7.93
CA ALA A 23 -7.39 -13.53 8.09
C ALA A 23 -6.80 -14.73 8.86
N ILE A 24 -7.41 -15.11 9.99
CA ILE A 24 -6.97 -16.27 10.79
C ILE A 24 -7.08 -17.57 9.99
N LYS A 25 -8.19 -17.75 9.27
CA LYS A 25 -8.46 -18.96 8.51
C LYS A 25 -7.45 -19.18 7.38
N TYR A 26 -7.06 -18.11 6.68
CA TYR A 26 -6.27 -18.21 5.45
C TYR A 26 -4.79 -17.87 5.63
N HIS A 27 -4.46 -17.02 6.60
CA HIS A 27 -3.11 -16.46 6.80
C HIS A 27 -2.54 -16.72 8.20
N GLY A 28 -3.33 -17.35 9.09
CA GLY A 28 -2.96 -17.59 10.48
C GLY A 28 -3.15 -16.36 11.37
N LYS A 29 -2.61 -16.40 12.60
CA LYS A 29 -2.80 -15.30 13.57
C LYS A 29 -1.89 -14.10 13.26
N VAL A 30 -2.17 -13.45 12.13
CA VAL A 30 -1.45 -12.26 11.62
C VAL A 30 -2.16 -10.96 11.97
N LEU A 31 -3.39 -11.03 12.48
CA LEU A 31 -4.22 -9.88 12.78
C LEU A 31 -4.80 -9.96 14.19
N ASP A 32 -4.66 -8.87 14.94
CA ASP A 32 -5.39 -8.60 16.19
C ASP A 32 -6.10 -7.25 16.03
N ARG A 33 -7.25 -7.25 15.35
CA ARG A 33 -8.02 -6.05 15.01
C ARG A 33 -9.22 -5.90 15.93
N LYS A 34 -9.31 -4.78 16.63
CA LYS A 34 -10.48 -4.39 17.42
C LYS A 34 -11.62 -3.91 16.51
N PRO A 35 -12.88 -3.97 16.97
CA PRO A 35 -14.01 -3.49 16.17
C PRO A 35 -13.89 -2.04 15.70
N ASP A 36 -13.21 -1.19 16.46
CA ASP A 36 -13.04 0.23 16.13
C ASP A 36 -11.82 0.54 15.24
N GLU A 37 -11.06 -0.51 14.89
CA GLU A 37 -9.96 -0.52 13.92
C GLU A 37 -10.41 -1.10 12.57
N ASP A 38 -11.70 -1.42 12.41
CA ASP A 38 -12.28 -1.80 11.13
C ASP A 38 -12.07 -0.70 10.06
N PRO A 39 -11.69 -1.04 8.81
CA PRO A 39 -11.41 -0.05 7.77
C PRO A 39 -12.52 0.97 7.55
N VAL A 40 -13.79 0.57 7.59
CA VAL A 40 -14.94 1.46 7.39
C VAL A 40 -15.13 2.35 8.61
N VAL A 41 -14.94 1.81 9.82
CA VAL A 41 -15.02 2.59 11.06
C VAL A 41 -13.90 3.62 11.13
N GLY A 42 -12.66 3.23 10.82
CA GLY A 42 -11.50 4.12 10.75
C GLY A 42 -11.70 5.24 9.73
N LEU A 43 -12.19 4.91 8.53
CA LEU A 43 -12.48 5.91 7.50
C LEU A 43 -13.55 6.91 7.94
N ARG A 44 -14.61 6.44 8.62
CA ARG A 44 -15.66 7.31 9.18
C ARG A 44 -15.15 8.20 10.31
N LYS A 45 -14.25 7.69 11.17
CA LYS A 45 -13.58 8.51 12.20
C LYS A 45 -12.76 9.64 11.55
N ALA A 46 -12.17 9.38 10.38
CA ALA A 46 -11.47 10.37 9.56
C ALA A 46 -12.42 11.27 8.73
N GLY A 47 -13.75 11.19 8.91
CA GLY A 47 -14.70 12.08 8.24
C GLY A 47 -15.02 11.71 6.78
N ALA A 48 -14.80 10.47 6.37
CA ALA A 48 -15.15 9.97 5.04
C ALA A 48 -15.97 8.66 5.10
N ALA A 49 -16.84 8.46 4.12
CA ALA A 49 -17.45 7.17 3.84
C ALA A 49 -16.80 6.51 2.62
N PRO A 50 -16.88 5.17 2.44
CA PRO A 50 -16.36 4.51 1.25
C PRO A 50 -16.88 5.11 -0.06
N GLU A 51 -18.11 5.62 -0.06
CA GLU A 51 -18.75 6.23 -1.22
C GLU A 51 -18.20 7.62 -1.60
N ASP A 52 -17.49 8.28 -0.67
CA ASP A 52 -16.83 9.57 -0.88
C ASP A 52 -15.47 9.42 -1.55
N ILE A 53 -14.92 8.20 -1.56
CA ILE A 53 -13.60 7.91 -2.13
C ILE A 53 -13.72 7.78 -3.64
N SER A 54 -13.07 8.69 -4.34
CA SER A 54 -13.07 8.73 -5.81
C SER A 54 -11.88 7.98 -6.43
N ILE A 55 -10.81 7.84 -5.65
CA ILE A 55 -9.55 7.23 -6.08
C ILE A 55 -9.04 6.34 -4.95
N VAL A 56 -8.71 5.10 -5.29
CA VAL A 56 -7.91 4.21 -4.46
C VAL A 56 -6.57 4.02 -5.17
N ILE A 57 -5.48 4.06 -4.42
CA ILE A 57 -4.15 3.70 -4.90
C ILE A 57 -3.76 2.43 -4.15
N ASN A 58 -3.60 1.32 -4.88
CA ASN A 58 -2.94 0.15 -4.31
C ASN A 58 -1.45 0.29 -4.51
N THR A 59 -0.71 0.25 -3.42
CA THR A 59 0.76 0.29 -3.43
C THR A 59 1.31 -1.00 -4.02
N HIS A 60 0.70 -2.12 -3.69
CA HIS A 60 0.86 -3.42 -4.34
C HIS A 60 -0.36 -4.32 -4.06
N LEU A 61 -0.36 -5.57 -4.51
CA LEU A 61 -1.54 -6.45 -4.49
C LEU A 61 -1.44 -7.63 -3.52
N HIS A 62 -0.65 -7.52 -2.44
CA HIS A 62 -0.78 -8.45 -1.33
C HIS A 62 -2.11 -8.26 -0.59
N TYR A 63 -2.57 -9.34 0.03
CA TYR A 63 -3.89 -9.43 0.65
C TYR A 63 -4.13 -8.33 1.69
N ASP A 64 -3.14 -8.00 2.50
CA ASP A 64 -3.23 -7.01 3.57
C ASP A 64 -3.21 -5.56 3.08
N HIS A 65 -3.00 -5.34 1.78
CA HIS A 65 -3.08 -4.02 1.14
C HIS A 65 -4.34 -3.84 0.29
N CYS A 66 -4.95 -4.93 -0.19
CA CYS A 66 -6.04 -4.85 -1.18
C CYS A 66 -7.33 -5.60 -0.83
N SER A 67 -7.40 -6.25 0.35
CA SER A 67 -8.55 -7.10 0.73
C SER A 67 -9.89 -6.38 0.69
N ASN A 68 -9.94 -5.08 0.99
CA ASN A 68 -11.18 -4.32 1.07
C ASN A 68 -11.46 -3.45 -0.16
N ASN A 69 -10.77 -3.68 -1.29
CA ASN A 69 -11.03 -2.96 -2.54
C ASN A 69 -12.51 -2.98 -2.95
N TYR A 70 -13.22 -4.08 -2.65
CA TYR A 70 -14.63 -4.26 -2.98
C TYR A 70 -15.57 -3.24 -2.31
N LEU A 71 -15.14 -2.56 -1.25
CA LEU A 71 -15.92 -1.51 -0.59
C LEU A 71 -15.99 -0.22 -1.43
N PHE A 72 -14.98 0.03 -2.26
CA PHE A 72 -14.81 1.30 -2.97
C PHE A 72 -15.32 1.21 -4.42
N THR A 73 -16.59 0.84 -4.57
CA THR A 73 -17.21 0.49 -5.86
C THR A 73 -17.26 1.63 -6.89
N LYS A 74 -17.17 2.89 -6.43
CA LYS A 74 -17.14 4.09 -7.31
C LYS A 74 -15.74 4.56 -7.64
N ALA A 75 -14.73 4.10 -6.91
CA ALA A 75 -13.37 4.59 -7.05
C ALA A 75 -12.69 4.00 -8.27
N LYS A 76 -11.84 4.79 -8.95
CA LYS A 76 -10.80 4.26 -9.82
C LYS A 76 -9.66 3.72 -8.96
N ILE A 77 -9.19 2.51 -9.26
CA ILE A 77 -8.15 1.84 -8.47
C ILE A 77 -6.84 1.82 -9.25
N PHE A 78 -5.88 2.65 -8.85
CA PHE A 78 -4.58 2.76 -9.52
C PHE A 78 -3.61 1.73 -8.99
N VAL A 79 -2.91 1.05 -9.90
CA VAL A 79 -1.86 0.06 -9.59
C VAL A 79 -0.86 0.01 -10.74
N GLN A 80 0.40 -0.31 -10.46
CA GLN A 80 1.39 -0.54 -11.53
C GLN A 80 0.99 -1.74 -12.39
N ARG A 81 1.17 -1.62 -13.71
CA ARG A 81 0.93 -2.71 -14.67
C ARG A 81 1.81 -3.92 -14.37
N LYS A 82 3.06 -3.69 -13.97
CA LYS A 82 4.02 -4.74 -13.56
C LYS A 82 3.48 -5.53 -12.37
N GLU A 83 2.85 -4.85 -11.40
CA GLU A 83 2.24 -5.49 -10.24
C GLU A 83 0.99 -6.30 -10.60
N LEU A 84 0.08 -5.69 -11.37
CA LEU A 84 -1.14 -6.38 -11.79
C LEU A 84 -0.84 -7.64 -12.63
N ALA A 85 0.15 -7.56 -13.52
CA ALA A 85 0.61 -8.71 -14.30
C ALA A 85 1.18 -9.81 -13.40
N TYR A 86 1.99 -9.43 -12.39
CA TYR A 86 2.56 -10.39 -11.46
C TYR A 86 1.50 -11.04 -10.57
N ALA A 87 0.52 -10.28 -10.07
CA ALA A 87 -0.56 -10.78 -9.22
C ALA A 87 -1.48 -11.81 -9.92
N ILE A 88 -1.55 -11.81 -11.26
CA ILE A 88 -2.30 -12.83 -12.03
C ILE A 88 -1.62 -14.21 -11.94
N CYS A 89 -0.29 -14.24 -11.92
CA CYS A 89 0.50 -15.47 -11.90
C CYS A 89 1.81 -15.25 -11.14
N PRO A 90 1.73 -15.12 -9.79
CA PRO A 90 2.92 -14.86 -8.99
C PRO A 90 3.77 -16.13 -8.87
N ASP A 91 5.00 -15.98 -8.39
CA ASP A 91 5.80 -17.13 -7.99
C ASP A 91 5.01 -18.05 -7.02
N PRO A 92 5.11 -19.38 -7.14
CA PRO A 92 4.35 -20.29 -6.29
C PRO A 92 4.51 -20.08 -4.79
N SER A 93 5.68 -19.61 -4.33
CA SER A 93 5.94 -19.29 -2.92
C SER A 93 5.10 -18.11 -2.41
N LEU A 94 4.57 -17.28 -3.31
CA LEU A 94 3.76 -16.10 -3.00
C LEU A 94 2.27 -16.29 -3.28
N ASN A 95 1.84 -17.48 -3.73
CA ASN A 95 0.44 -17.73 -4.05
C ASN A 95 -0.50 -17.40 -2.88
N VAL A 96 -0.07 -17.61 -1.63
CA VAL A 96 -0.88 -17.30 -0.44
C VAL A 96 -0.98 -15.79 -0.23
N VAL A 97 0.13 -15.05 -0.32
CA VAL A 97 0.12 -13.59 -0.07
C VAL A 97 -0.60 -12.79 -1.14
N TYR A 98 -0.66 -13.28 -2.38
CA TYR A 98 -1.48 -12.69 -3.45
C TYR A 98 -2.92 -13.22 -3.47
N GLU A 99 -3.27 -14.17 -2.60
CA GLU A 99 -4.54 -14.91 -2.66
C GLU A 99 -4.84 -15.41 -4.08
N SER A 100 -3.83 -16.03 -4.68
CA SER A 100 -3.83 -16.52 -6.04
C SER A 100 -4.79 -17.71 -6.24
N PRO A 101 -5.46 -17.83 -7.40
CA PRO A 101 -6.26 -19.02 -7.74
C PRO A 101 -5.46 -20.33 -7.71
N PHE A 102 -4.13 -20.28 -7.87
CA PHE A 102 -3.26 -21.45 -7.78
C PHE A 102 -3.15 -22.03 -6.36
N ALA A 103 -3.51 -21.26 -5.33
CA ALA A 103 -3.67 -21.73 -3.96
C ALA A 103 -5.16 -21.88 -3.55
N GLY A 104 -6.09 -21.84 -4.52
CA GLY A 104 -7.53 -22.05 -4.27
C GLY A 104 -8.30 -20.80 -3.83
N PHE A 105 -7.72 -19.62 -4.00
CA PHE A 105 -8.32 -18.34 -3.62
C PHE A 105 -9.00 -17.63 -4.81
N THR A 106 -9.68 -16.54 -4.51
CA THR A 106 -10.07 -15.52 -5.49
C THR A 106 -9.44 -14.20 -5.04
N PRO A 107 -8.50 -13.63 -5.81
CA PRO A 107 -7.79 -12.44 -5.36
C PRO A 107 -8.75 -11.28 -5.05
N PRO A 108 -8.56 -10.53 -3.95
CA PRO A 108 -9.50 -9.49 -3.54
C PRO A 108 -9.68 -8.38 -4.58
N TRP A 109 -8.60 -8.03 -5.28
CA TRP A 109 -8.61 -7.01 -6.33
C TRP A 109 -9.46 -7.42 -7.55
N PHE A 110 -9.67 -8.72 -7.78
CA PHE A 110 -10.37 -9.22 -8.97
C PHE A 110 -11.83 -8.73 -9.05
N LYS A 111 -12.49 -8.54 -7.91
CA LYS A 111 -13.86 -8.01 -7.84
C LYS A 111 -13.99 -6.60 -8.41
N ASN A 112 -12.89 -5.85 -8.43
CA ASN A 112 -12.84 -4.47 -8.90
C ASN A 112 -12.13 -4.33 -10.25
N ILE A 113 -11.88 -5.42 -10.98
CA ILE A 113 -11.07 -5.41 -12.21
C ILE A 113 -11.52 -4.35 -13.23
N ASN A 114 -12.83 -4.09 -13.33
CA ASN A 114 -13.40 -3.09 -14.24
C ASN A 114 -13.10 -1.64 -13.82
N ASN A 115 -12.74 -1.41 -12.56
CA ASN A 115 -12.38 -0.11 -12.00
C ASN A 115 -10.86 0.08 -11.90
N MET A 116 -10.06 -0.95 -12.21
CA MET A 116 -8.61 -0.89 -12.11
C MET A 116 -8.01 -0.08 -13.26
N VAL A 117 -7.03 0.77 -12.92
CA VAL A 117 -6.26 1.59 -13.84
C VAL A 117 -4.81 1.16 -13.72
N ALA A 118 -4.35 0.37 -14.70
CA ALA A 118 -2.97 -0.10 -14.76
C ALA A 118 -2.04 0.97 -15.35
N VAL A 119 -1.16 1.51 -14.51
CA VAL A 119 -0.20 2.57 -14.87
C VAL A 119 1.19 2.01 -15.15
N GLU A 120 2.06 2.80 -15.77
CA GLU A 120 3.46 2.45 -15.97
C GLU A 120 4.35 3.60 -15.51
N GLY A 121 5.27 3.31 -14.58
CA GLY A 121 6.23 4.29 -14.12
C GLY A 121 5.59 5.33 -13.18
N GLU A 122 6.21 6.50 -13.13
CA GLU A 122 5.69 7.62 -12.33
C GLU A 122 4.44 8.24 -12.97
N LEU A 123 3.48 8.62 -12.13
CA LEU A 123 2.26 9.29 -12.57
C LEU A 123 1.80 10.29 -11.52
N GLU A 124 1.57 11.53 -11.92
CA GLU A 124 0.80 12.49 -11.12
C GLU A 124 -0.70 12.22 -11.28
N VAL A 125 -1.34 11.73 -10.21
CA VAL A 125 -2.75 11.33 -10.22
C VAL A 125 -3.65 12.56 -10.13
N ILE A 126 -3.28 13.47 -9.25
CA ILE A 126 -3.80 14.84 -9.09
C ILE A 126 -2.62 15.74 -8.72
N PRO A 127 -2.73 17.08 -8.87
CA PRO A 127 -1.66 17.99 -8.46
C PRO A 127 -1.16 17.71 -7.05
N GLY A 128 0.14 17.43 -6.91
CA GLY A 128 0.78 17.17 -5.62
C GLY A 128 0.65 15.74 -5.09
N VAL A 129 -0.01 14.81 -5.80
CA VAL A 129 -0.08 13.38 -5.44
C VAL A 129 0.45 12.53 -6.58
N ARG A 130 1.62 11.93 -6.37
CA ARG A 130 2.36 11.17 -7.38
C ARG A 130 2.55 9.72 -6.98
N LEU A 131 2.37 8.81 -7.94
CA LEU A 131 2.74 7.40 -7.83
C LEU A 131 4.21 7.27 -8.17
N ILE A 132 4.98 6.62 -7.29
CA ILE A 132 6.41 6.43 -7.46
C ILE A 132 6.72 4.93 -7.48
N PRO A 133 7.21 4.35 -8.58
CA PRO A 133 7.69 2.97 -8.59
C PRO A 133 8.82 2.78 -7.59
N LEU A 134 8.68 1.80 -6.70
CA LEU A 134 9.65 1.43 -5.67
C LEU A 134 9.82 -0.09 -5.63
N PRO A 135 10.18 -0.74 -6.75
CA PRO A 135 10.18 -2.20 -6.81
C PRO A 135 11.24 -2.82 -5.87
N GLY A 136 11.03 -4.09 -5.54
CA GLY A 136 11.96 -4.88 -4.72
C GLY A 136 11.22 -5.85 -3.81
N HIS A 137 10.32 -5.34 -2.96
CA HIS A 137 9.40 -6.19 -2.17
C HIS A 137 8.44 -6.97 -3.08
N SER A 138 7.82 -6.27 -4.03
CA SER A 138 7.13 -6.86 -5.16
C SER A 138 7.65 -6.23 -6.46
N PRO A 139 7.42 -6.87 -7.63
CA PRO A 139 8.00 -6.38 -8.87
C PRO A 139 7.41 -5.03 -9.29
N GLY A 140 6.17 -4.73 -8.90
CA GLY A 140 5.50 -3.47 -9.23
C GLY A 140 5.08 -2.65 -8.01
N LEU A 141 5.74 -2.81 -6.86
CA LEU A 141 5.50 -1.95 -5.71
C LEU A 141 5.61 -0.48 -6.12
N GLN A 142 4.67 0.34 -5.65
CA GLN A 142 4.73 1.78 -5.75
C GLN A 142 4.43 2.45 -4.41
N GLY A 143 5.14 3.52 -4.12
CA GLY A 143 4.81 4.46 -3.06
C GLY A 143 3.93 5.61 -3.56
N VAL A 144 3.43 6.42 -2.64
CA VAL A 144 2.67 7.64 -2.95
C VAL A 144 3.39 8.83 -2.36
N LEU A 145 3.91 9.70 -3.23
CA LEU A 145 4.57 10.93 -2.84
C LEU A 145 3.56 12.07 -2.83
N VAL A 146 3.38 12.67 -1.67
CA VAL A 146 2.41 13.74 -1.41
C VAL A 146 3.18 15.02 -1.12
N ASP A 147 2.92 16.06 -1.89
CA ASP A 147 3.43 17.40 -1.64
C ASP A 147 2.54 18.05 -0.57
N THR A 148 3.14 18.43 0.56
CA THR A 148 2.43 18.99 1.72
C THR A 148 2.99 20.35 2.09
N GLU A 149 2.31 21.07 3.00
CA GLU A 149 2.80 22.37 3.47
C GLU A 149 4.17 22.29 4.18
N LYS A 150 4.60 21.08 4.61
CA LYS A 150 5.87 20.83 5.32
C LYS A 150 6.86 20.01 4.50
N GLY A 151 6.67 19.92 3.19
CA GLY A 151 7.56 19.19 2.29
C GLY A 151 6.90 17.94 1.71
N LYS A 152 7.72 17.05 1.15
CA LYS A 152 7.26 15.86 0.43
C LYS A 152 7.24 14.65 1.34
N TYR A 153 6.05 14.11 1.54
CA TYR A 153 5.81 12.92 2.34
C TYR A 153 5.64 11.71 1.42
N LEU A 154 6.49 10.71 1.58
CA LEU A 154 6.38 9.44 0.87
C LEU A 154 5.70 8.40 1.76
N LEU A 155 4.53 7.96 1.33
CA LEU A 155 3.92 6.71 1.82
C LEU A 155 4.67 5.57 1.13
N ALA A 156 5.67 5.00 1.80
CA ALA A 156 6.63 4.08 1.21
C ALA A 156 6.08 2.67 1.00
N SER A 157 4.96 2.35 1.64
CA SER A 157 4.45 0.98 1.70
C SER A 157 5.56 0.00 2.11
N ASP A 158 5.53 -1.19 1.55
CA ASP A 158 6.38 -2.32 1.89
C ASP A 158 7.82 -2.23 1.38
N MET A 159 8.20 -1.07 0.82
CA MET A 159 9.62 -0.71 0.70
C MET A 159 10.20 -0.54 2.12
N VAL A 160 9.39 -0.03 3.06
CA VAL A 160 9.78 0.21 4.44
C VAL A 160 8.71 -0.35 5.39
N TYR A 161 8.99 -1.48 6.02
CA TYR A 161 8.10 -2.03 7.04
C TYR A 161 8.07 -1.20 8.31
N LEU A 162 9.26 -0.83 8.81
CA LEU A 162 9.45 -0.13 10.08
C LEU A 162 10.30 1.12 9.89
N TYR A 163 10.14 2.13 10.76
CA TYR A 163 11.05 3.27 10.78
C TYR A 163 12.50 2.84 11.00
N GLU A 164 12.73 1.77 11.76
CA GLU A 164 14.06 1.16 11.91
C GLU A 164 14.63 0.71 10.56
N SER A 165 13.78 0.14 9.68
CA SER A 165 14.18 -0.25 8.32
C SER A 165 14.66 0.94 7.51
N TRP A 166 13.99 2.09 7.63
CA TRP A 166 14.41 3.33 6.97
C TRP A 166 15.63 3.98 7.63
N ARG A 167 15.74 3.97 8.96
CA ARG A 167 16.85 4.61 9.68
C ARG A 167 18.16 3.84 9.55
N GLY A 168 18.09 2.54 9.30
CA GLY A 168 19.25 1.68 9.23
C GLY A 168 19.92 1.47 10.59
N ASN A 169 21.17 1.04 10.55
CA ASN A 169 22.02 0.81 11.73
C ASN A 169 23.51 1.03 11.36
N GLU A 170 24.44 0.63 12.25
CA GLU A 170 25.88 0.81 12.02
C GLU A 170 26.43 0.12 10.76
N MET A 171 25.76 -0.94 10.26
CA MET A 171 26.18 -1.72 9.11
C MET A 171 25.47 -1.35 7.81
N PHE A 172 24.23 -0.86 7.89
CA PHE A 172 23.39 -0.63 6.72
C PHE A 172 22.69 0.72 6.80
N SER A 173 22.74 1.51 5.72
CA SER A 173 22.00 2.77 5.60
C SER A 173 20.49 2.57 5.68
N HIS A 174 19.99 1.46 5.11
CA HIS A 174 18.62 0.99 5.23
C HIS A 174 18.61 -0.53 5.39
N ILE A 175 17.62 -1.08 6.09
CA ILE A 175 17.45 -2.52 6.27
C ILE A 175 16.29 -2.98 5.37
N PRO A 176 16.55 -3.82 4.36
CA PRO A 176 15.49 -4.35 3.49
C PRO A 176 14.41 -5.12 4.26
N PRO A 177 13.17 -5.16 3.75
CA PRO A 177 12.11 -5.97 4.33
C PRO A 177 12.49 -7.46 4.27
N GLY A 178 11.95 -8.24 5.21
CA GLY A 178 12.22 -9.69 5.27
C GLY A 178 11.67 -10.46 4.05
N GLN A 179 10.62 -9.94 3.42
CA GLN A 179 10.11 -10.42 2.14
C GLN A 179 10.58 -9.48 1.04
N VAL A 180 11.57 -9.91 0.27
CA VAL A 180 12.13 -9.16 -0.86
C VAL A 180 12.33 -10.13 -2.03
N LEU A 181 11.83 -9.78 -3.20
CA LEU A 181 12.00 -10.57 -4.43
C LEU A 181 13.25 -10.17 -5.19
N ASP A 182 13.58 -8.88 -5.17
CA ASP A 182 14.79 -8.34 -5.78
C ASP A 182 15.44 -7.34 -4.84
N LEU A 183 16.59 -7.73 -4.29
CA LEU A 183 17.33 -6.92 -3.33
C LEU A 183 17.98 -5.71 -3.99
N ASP A 184 18.44 -5.84 -5.24
CA ASP A 184 19.10 -4.75 -5.95
C ASP A 184 18.07 -3.66 -6.32
N GLU A 185 16.88 -4.06 -6.80
CA GLU A 185 15.76 -3.14 -7.00
C GLU A 185 15.34 -2.48 -5.68
N CYS A 186 15.27 -3.23 -4.57
CA CYS A 186 14.93 -2.70 -3.25
C CYS A 186 15.93 -1.62 -2.78
N MET A 187 17.24 -1.89 -2.89
CA MET A 187 18.27 -0.92 -2.52
C MET A 187 18.28 0.30 -3.44
N ALA A 188 18.00 0.12 -4.73
CA ALA A 188 17.82 1.25 -5.65
C ALA A 188 16.60 2.10 -5.30
N SER A 189 15.50 1.48 -4.86
CA SER A 189 14.29 2.17 -4.41
C SER A 189 14.54 3.00 -3.15
N PHE A 190 15.31 2.50 -2.18
CA PHE A 190 15.73 3.32 -1.04
C PHE A 190 16.53 4.55 -1.47
N ALA A 191 17.58 4.34 -2.27
CA ALA A 191 18.42 5.44 -2.76
C ALA A 191 17.65 6.44 -3.64
N TYR A 192 16.54 6.02 -4.25
CA TYR A 192 15.65 6.91 -4.97
C TYR A 192 14.76 7.71 -4.02
N ALA A 193 14.16 7.05 -3.02
CA ALA A 193 13.34 7.69 -2.00
C ALA A 193 14.09 8.79 -1.23
N GLU A 194 15.38 8.57 -0.90
CA GLU A 194 16.24 9.57 -0.23
C GLU A 194 16.36 10.89 -1.02
N LYS A 195 16.25 10.84 -2.35
CA LYS A 195 16.41 12.02 -3.22
C LYS A 195 15.13 12.82 -3.39
N ILE A 196 13.98 12.20 -3.19
CA ILE A 196 12.68 12.76 -3.59
C ILE A 196 11.77 13.11 -2.42
N ALA A 197 11.99 12.49 -1.25
CA ALA A 197 11.14 12.62 -0.08
C ALA A 197 11.87 13.33 1.06
N ASP A 198 11.18 14.27 1.71
CA ASP A 198 11.66 14.90 2.94
C ASP A 198 11.31 14.02 4.16
N VAL A 199 10.19 13.30 4.08
CA VAL A 199 9.72 12.37 5.12
C VAL A 199 9.25 11.07 4.48
N VAL A 200 9.67 9.94 5.04
CA VAL A 200 9.24 8.60 4.62
C VAL A 200 8.41 7.96 5.73
N LEU A 201 7.20 7.52 5.38
CA LEU A 201 6.26 6.87 6.28
C LEU A 201 6.19 5.36 5.95
N PRO A 202 6.51 4.48 6.91
CA PRO A 202 6.46 3.02 6.74
C PRO A 202 5.02 2.47 6.71
N SER A 203 4.83 1.22 6.23
CA SER A 203 3.51 0.56 6.19
C SER A 203 3.10 -0.14 7.50
N HIS A 204 4.04 -0.76 8.20
CA HIS A 204 3.74 -1.68 9.31
C HIS A 204 4.27 -1.23 10.67
N ASP A 205 4.76 0.00 10.77
CA ASP A 205 5.24 0.54 12.04
C ASP A 205 4.10 1.09 12.90
N PRO A 206 3.86 0.57 14.13
CA PRO A 206 2.84 1.11 15.01
C PRO A 206 3.12 2.56 15.42
N GLU A 207 4.35 3.07 15.29
CA GLU A 207 4.66 4.48 15.52
C GLU A 207 3.88 5.41 14.57
N VAL A 208 3.52 4.95 13.37
CA VAL A 208 2.73 5.74 12.41
C VAL A 208 1.37 6.11 13.01
N LEU A 209 0.78 5.24 13.84
CA LEU A 209 -0.52 5.43 14.48
C LEU A 209 -0.46 6.37 15.68
N LYS A 210 0.73 6.73 16.19
CA LYS A 210 0.86 7.73 17.27
C LYS A 210 0.45 9.13 16.81
N LYS A 211 0.32 9.34 15.50
CA LYS A 211 -0.11 10.59 14.89
C LYS A 211 -1.27 10.32 13.93
N GLU A 212 -2.43 10.91 14.24
CA GLU A 212 -3.64 10.72 13.42
C GLU A 212 -3.59 11.49 12.09
N ILE A 213 -2.93 12.65 12.08
CA ILE A 213 -2.89 13.56 10.91
C ILE A 213 -1.46 13.95 10.58
N TYR A 214 -1.07 13.78 9.32
CA TYR A 214 0.18 14.29 8.76
C TYR A 214 -0.10 15.61 8.01
N PRO A 215 0.85 16.56 7.99
CA PRO A 215 0.66 17.86 7.32
C PRO A 215 0.47 17.70 5.82
#